data_AF-A0A958Q0V1-F1
#
_entry.id   AF-A0A958Q0V1-F1
#
_cell.length_a   1.000
_cell.length_b   1.000
_cell.length_c   1.000
_cell.angle_alpha   90.00
_cell.angle_beta   90.00
_cell.angle_gamma   90.00
#
_symmetry.space_group_name_H-M   'P 1'
#
loop_
_entity.id
_entity.type
_entity.pdbx_description
1 polymer ?
#
loop_
_entity_poly.entity_id
_entity_poly.type
_entity_poly.pdbx_seq_one_letter_code
_entity_poly.pdbx_strand_id
1 'polypeptide(L)'
;MMKKNILWLVPLSFLALSACTDKIAGSKAKDVKLENDVDRFSYALGQQYGRNLKSMELDYNKDIVVASMLSSAAGEESKLSDQEINEAFSKARKTVMEKQEKEAEKNLETGKIFLEKNKSAEGVKVTE
;
A
#
# COMPACT_ATOMS: atom_id res chain seq x y z
N MET A 1 -45.56 51.99 -24.91
CA MET A 1 -46.67 51.15 -25.43
C MET A 1 -46.51 49.76 -24.85
N MET A 2 -47.51 49.29 -24.10
CA MET A 2 -47.62 47.93 -23.59
C MET A 2 -48.23 47.00 -24.65
N LYS A 3 -47.80 45.73 -24.65
CA LYS A 3 -48.58 44.48 -24.93
C LYS A 3 -47.64 43.30 -24.63
N LYS A 4 -47.62 42.78 -23.40
CA LYS A 4 -48.43 41.67 -22.82
C LYS A 4 -48.17 40.27 -23.42
N ASN A 5 -47.52 39.46 -22.58
CA ASN A 5 -47.86 38.09 -22.16
C ASN A 5 -47.56 36.87 -23.05
N ILE A 6 -46.90 35.89 -22.40
CA ILE A 6 -47.16 34.42 -22.29
C ILE A 6 -45.81 33.71 -22.37
N LEU A 7 -45.42 32.73 -21.56
CA LEU A 7 -45.86 32.10 -20.30
C LEU A 7 -44.79 31.00 -20.08
N TRP A 8 -44.15 30.99 -18.92
CA TRP A 8 -43.47 29.86 -18.25
C TRP A 8 -42.83 28.71 -19.07
N LEU A 9 -41.51 28.56 -18.92
CA LEU A 9 -40.86 27.25 -18.85
C LEU A 9 -39.69 27.32 -17.86
N VAL A 10 -40.00 27.02 -16.61
CA VAL A 10 -39.03 26.80 -15.53
C VAL A 10 -38.27 25.50 -15.84
N PRO A 11 -36.93 25.47 -15.85
CA PRO A 11 -36.20 24.22 -15.88
C PRO A 11 -36.21 23.62 -14.46
N LEU A 12 -37.24 22.82 -14.19
CA LEU A 12 -37.34 21.99 -12.99
C LEU A 12 -36.79 20.59 -13.30
N SER A 13 -35.48 20.43 -13.18
CA SER A 13 -34.88 19.12 -12.87
C SER A 13 -33.55 19.33 -12.19
N PHE A 14 -33.71 19.52 -10.89
CA PHE A 14 -32.73 19.32 -9.86
C PHE A 14 -32.46 17.80 -9.75
N LEU A 15 -31.20 17.46 -9.54
CA LEU A 15 -30.72 16.29 -8.80
C LEU A 15 -30.83 14.88 -9.43
N ALA A 16 -29.63 14.31 -9.56
CA ALA A 16 -29.24 12.96 -9.10
C ALA A 16 -28.72 12.04 -10.20
N LEU A 17 -27.48 12.30 -10.63
CA LEU A 17 -26.59 11.24 -11.14
C LEU A 17 -25.19 11.43 -10.55
N SER A 18 -25.13 11.47 -9.21
CA SER A 18 -23.91 11.20 -8.43
C SER A 18 -24.29 10.15 -7.40
N ALA A 19 -24.34 8.91 -7.85
CA ALA A 19 -24.54 7.75 -6.98
C ALA A 19 -23.86 6.53 -7.59
N CYS A 20 -22.52 6.58 -7.68
CA CYS A 20 -21.62 5.43 -7.67
C CYS A 20 -20.16 5.89 -7.52
N THR A 21 -19.84 6.68 -6.50
CA THR A 21 -18.44 6.94 -6.09
C THR A 21 -18.21 6.84 -4.58
N ASP A 22 -19.22 6.45 -3.79
CA ASP A 22 -19.13 6.34 -2.32
C ASP A 22 -18.83 4.92 -1.80
N LYS A 23 -18.10 4.10 -2.56
CA LYS A 23 -17.59 2.81 -2.05
C LYS A 23 -16.08 2.64 -2.20
N ILE A 24 -15.30 3.70 -1.94
CA ILE A 24 -13.90 3.56 -1.55
C ILE A 24 -13.63 4.52 -0.37
N ALA A 25 -14.51 4.49 0.62
CA ALA A 25 -14.24 5.11 1.92
C ALA A 25 -13.57 4.07 2.81
N GLY A 26 -12.34 4.39 3.26
CA GLY A 26 -11.42 3.54 3.98
C GLY A 26 -12.09 2.58 4.97
N SER A 27 -11.92 1.29 4.69
CA SER A 27 -12.32 0.24 5.61
C SER A 27 -11.32 0.22 6.78
N LYS A 28 -11.64 0.96 7.86
CA LYS A 28 -11.29 0.47 9.21
C LYS A 28 -11.73 -0.98 9.26
N ALA A 29 -10.85 -1.88 9.74
CA ALA A 29 -11.12 -3.32 9.84
C ALA A 29 -12.54 -3.53 10.38
N LYS A 30 -13.49 -3.77 9.47
CA LYS A 30 -14.83 -4.17 9.84
C LYS A 30 -14.66 -5.50 10.54
N ASP A 31 -15.39 -5.70 11.63
CA ASP A 31 -15.47 -7.01 12.26
C ASP A 31 -15.90 -8.02 11.19
N VAL A 32 -14.93 -8.81 10.68
CA VAL A 32 -15.14 -9.70 9.53
C VAL A 32 -15.78 -10.96 10.08
N LYS A 33 -17.09 -11.10 9.89
CA LYS A 33 -17.78 -12.35 10.19
C LYS A 33 -17.36 -13.41 9.19
N LEU A 34 -16.92 -14.58 9.70
CA LEU A 34 -16.49 -15.73 8.89
C LEU A 34 -17.54 -16.83 8.99
N GLU A 35 -18.62 -16.66 8.23
CA GLU A 35 -19.83 -17.47 8.38
C GLU A 35 -19.71 -18.80 7.62
N ASN A 36 -19.05 -18.78 6.46
CA ASN A 36 -18.88 -19.94 5.60
C ASN A 36 -17.41 -20.18 5.19
N ASP A 37 -17.16 -21.26 4.44
CA ASP A 37 -15.80 -21.64 4.03
C ASP A 37 -15.20 -20.68 2.99
N VAL A 38 -16.04 -20.04 2.17
CA VAL A 38 -15.59 -19.01 1.21
C VAL A 38 -15.07 -17.78 1.96
N ASP A 39 -15.72 -17.38 3.05
CA ASP A 39 -15.27 -16.26 3.88
C ASP A 39 -13.91 -16.59 4.54
N ARG A 40 -13.77 -17.79 5.10
CA ARG A 40 -12.52 -18.26 5.74
C ARG A 40 -11.37 -18.32 4.74
N PHE A 41 -11.64 -18.86 3.56
CA PHE A 41 -10.65 -18.90 2.48
C PHE A 41 -10.24 -17.49 2.05
N SER A 42 -11.20 -16.59 1.85
CA SER A 42 -10.94 -15.19 1.46
C SER A 42 -10.10 -14.46 2.52
N TYR A 43 -10.43 -14.65 3.80
CA TYR A 43 -9.65 -14.10 4.91
C TYR A 43 -8.23 -14.66 4.95
N ALA A 44 -8.07 -15.98 4.78
CA ALA A 44 -6.76 -16.62 4.74
C ALA A 44 -5.89 -16.11 3.57
N LEU A 45 -6.49 -15.92 2.40
CA LEU A 45 -5.84 -15.35 1.22
C LEU A 45 -5.34 -13.93 1.50
N GLY A 46 -6.19 -13.08 2.06
CA GLY A 46 -5.81 -11.71 2.44
C GLY A 46 -4.68 -11.70 3.47
N GLN A 47 -4.73 -12.56 4.48
CA GLN A 47 -3.68 -12.70 5.49
C GLN A 47 -2.34 -13.17 4.89
N GLN A 48 -2.37 -14.08 3.92
CA GLN A 48 -1.16 -14.53 3.23
C GLN A 48 -0.50 -13.40 2.45
N TYR A 49 -1.25 -12.68 1.61
CA TYR A 49 -0.69 -11.54 0.86
C TYR A 49 -0.25 -10.40 1.78
N GLY A 50 -1.04 -10.08 2.80
CA GLY A 50 -0.71 -9.04 3.78
C GLY A 50 0.60 -9.33 4.54
N ARG A 51 0.85 -10.59 4.92
CA ARG A 51 2.13 -10.99 5.55
C ARG A 51 3.31 -10.79 4.60
N ASN A 52 3.17 -11.17 3.33
CA ASN A 52 4.23 -10.97 2.33
C ASN A 52 4.53 -9.47 2.11
N LEU A 53 3.49 -8.63 2.01
CA LEU A 53 3.66 -7.18 1.88
C LEU A 53 4.34 -6.56 3.11
N LYS A 54 4.02 -7.05 4.32
CA LYS A 54 4.68 -6.61 5.55
C LYS A 54 6.18 -6.96 5.57
N SER A 55 6.56 -8.13 5.06
CA SER A 55 7.96 -8.57 5.05
C SER A 55 8.85 -7.85 4.03
N MET A 56 8.26 -7.20 3.02
CA MET A 56 9.05 -6.48 2.00
C MET A 56 9.69 -5.19 2.52
N GLU A 57 9.25 -4.67 3.67
CA GLU A 57 9.74 -3.43 4.30
C GLU A 57 9.88 -2.22 3.35
N LEU A 58 9.02 -2.17 2.35
CA LEU A 58 8.94 -1.10 1.37
C LEU A 58 7.73 -0.20 1.66
N ASP A 59 7.86 1.08 1.33
CA ASP A 59 6.73 1.99 1.31
C ASP A 59 5.90 1.74 0.05
N TYR A 60 4.60 1.55 0.24
CA TYR A 60 3.65 1.37 -0.86
C TYR A 60 2.29 1.98 -0.50
N ASN A 61 1.54 2.35 -1.53
CA ASN A 61 0.17 2.84 -1.37
C ASN A 61 -0.81 1.64 -1.30
N LYS A 62 -1.35 1.39 -0.11
CA LYS A 62 -2.27 0.26 0.16
C LYS A 62 -3.54 0.33 -0.70
N ASP A 63 -4.08 1.52 -0.89
CA ASP A 63 -5.33 1.71 -1.65
C ASP A 63 -5.11 1.37 -3.14
N ILE A 64 -3.95 1.74 -3.69
CA ILE A 64 -3.57 1.39 -5.07
C ILE A 64 -3.38 -0.13 -5.21
N VAL A 65 -2.72 -0.78 -4.25
CA VAL A 65 -2.52 -2.24 -4.28
C VAL A 65 -3.86 -2.97 -4.27
N VAL A 66 -4.76 -2.62 -3.35
CA VAL A 66 -6.08 -3.25 -3.25
C VAL A 66 -6.91 -2.99 -4.52
N ALA A 67 -6.92 -1.74 -5.01
CA ALA A 67 -7.63 -1.40 -6.24
C ALA A 67 -7.09 -2.19 -7.45
N SER A 68 -5.77 -2.32 -7.58
CA SER A 68 -5.15 -3.08 -8.68
C SER A 68 -5.44 -4.58 -8.59
N MET A 69 -5.45 -5.17 -7.39
CA MET A 69 -5.83 -6.57 -7.20
C MET A 69 -7.27 -6.84 -7.64
N LEU A 70 -8.20 -5.95 -7.29
CA LEU A 70 -9.62 -6.08 -7.66
C LEU A 70 -9.82 -5.89 -9.17
N SER A 71 -9.19 -4.86 -9.76
CA SER A 71 -9.21 -4.57 -11.20
C SER A 71 -8.66 -5.75 -12.02
N SER A 72 -7.52 -6.30 -11.62
CA SER A 72 -6.92 -7.47 -12.27
C SER A 72 -7.79 -8.72 -12.13
N ALA A 73 -8.38 -8.97 -10.96
CA ALA A 73 -9.30 -10.10 -10.75
C ALA A 73 -10.60 -9.96 -11.58
N ALA A 74 -11.01 -8.74 -11.90
CA ALA A 74 -12.13 -8.45 -12.80
C ALA A 74 -11.76 -8.57 -14.29
N GLY A 75 -10.48 -8.80 -14.63
CA GLY A 75 -10.00 -8.92 -16.00
C GLY A 75 -9.86 -7.57 -16.71
N GLU A 76 -9.77 -6.47 -15.96
CA GLU A 76 -9.51 -5.15 -16.54
C GLU A 76 -8.07 -5.07 -17.06
N GLU A 77 -7.88 -4.29 -18.13
CA GLU A 77 -6.55 -4.05 -18.68
C GLU A 77 -5.68 -3.27 -17.70
N SER A 78 -4.43 -3.71 -17.57
CA SER A 78 -3.45 -3.03 -16.73
C SER A 78 -3.17 -1.62 -17.24
N LYS A 79 -3.10 -0.66 -16.32
CA LYS A 79 -2.65 0.72 -16.62
C LYS A 79 -1.15 0.82 -16.90
N LEU A 80 -0.41 -0.25 -16.61
CA LEU A 80 1.02 -0.37 -16.87
C LEU A 80 1.25 -1.51 -17.85
N SER A 81 2.17 -1.30 -18.79
CA SER A 81 2.74 -2.37 -19.60
C SER A 81 3.57 -3.34 -18.73
N ASP A 82 3.79 -4.55 -19.23
CA ASP A 82 4.65 -5.54 -18.55
C ASP A 82 6.07 -5.00 -18.31
N GLN A 83 6.56 -4.15 -19.22
CA GLN A 83 7.87 -3.51 -19.06
C GLN A 83 7.87 -2.54 -17.87
N GLU A 84 6.88 -1.67 -17.76
CA GLU A 84 6.76 -0.71 -16.65
C GLU A 84 6.58 -1.41 -15.31
N ILE A 85 5.84 -2.53 -15.28
CA ILE A 85 5.72 -3.39 -14.09
C ILE A 85 7.09 -3.92 -13.67
N ASN A 86 7.85 -4.49 -14.61
CA ASN A 86 9.20 -5.03 -14.34
C ASN A 86 10.17 -3.94 -13.87
N GLU A 87 10.13 -2.75 -14.48
CA GLU A 87 10.95 -1.61 -14.09
C GLU A 87 10.62 -1.13 -12.68
N ALA A 88 9.32 -1.05 -12.32
CA ALA A 88 8.89 -0.69 -10.98
C ALA A 88 9.41 -1.68 -9.93
N PHE A 89 9.32 -2.99 -10.20
CA PHE A 89 9.87 -4.01 -9.31
C PHE A 89 11.40 -3.96 -9.21
N SER A 90 12.10 -3.72 -10.31
CA SER A 90 13.57 -3.59 -10.32
C SER A 90 14.02 -2.41 -9.46
N LYS A 91 13.36 -1.24 -9.62
CA LYS A 91 13.62 -0.06 -8.81
C LYS A 91 13.37 -0.32 -7.33
N ALA A 92 12.26 -0.99 -7.00
CA ALA A 92 11.93 -1.34 -5.62
C ALA A 92 13.00 -2.26 -4.98
N ARG A 93 13.47 -3.29 -5.71
CA ARG A 93 14.56 -4.17 -5.24
C ARG A 93 15.84 -3.40 -4.96
N LYS A 94 16.21 -2.48 -5.86
CA LYS A 94 17.38 -1.61 -5.67
C LYS A 94 17.27 -0.79 -4.38
N THR A 95 16.10 -0.20 -4.11
CA THR A 95 15.85 0.54 -2.88
C THR A 95 16.00 -0.33 -1.62
N VAL A 96 15.54 -1.59 -1.66
CA VAL A 96 15.76 -2.53 -0.54
C VAL A 96 17.25 -2.80 -0.34
N MET A 97 18.00 -3.05 -1.41
CA MET A 97 19.45 -3.29 -1.32
C MET A 97 20.19 -2.08 -0.73
N GLU A 98 19.87 -0.87 -1.19
CA GLU A 98 20.45 0.37 -0.66
C GLU A 98 20.12 0.58 0.83
N LYS A 99 18.91 0.20 1.27
CA LYS A 99 18.54 0.24 2.69
C LYS A 99 19.37 -0.75 3.50
N GLN A 100 19.51 -1.99 3.03
CA GLN A 100 20.30 -3.02 3.69
C GLN A 100 21.78 -2.65 3.79
N GLU A 101 22.35 -2.05 2.75
CA GLU A 101 23.74 -1.57 2.76
C GLU A 101 23.94 -0.50 3.83
N LYS A 102 23.06 0.50 3.90
CA LYS A 102 23.10 1.54 4.93
C LYS A 102 22.94 0.99 6.35
N GLU A 103 22.08 0.01 6.53
CA GLU A 103 21.92 -0.67 7.83
C GLU A 103 23.17 -1.46 8.20
N ALA A 104 23.81 -2.14 7.24
CA ALA A 104 25.07 -2.84 7.45
C ALA A 104 26.20 -1.88 7.85
N GLU A 105 26.33 -0.73 7.18
CA GLU A 105 27.30 0.32 7.52
C GLU A 105 27.08 0.85 8.94
N LYS A 106 25.82 1.15 9.30
CA LYS A 106 25.46 1.60 10.64
C LYS A 106 25.79 0.55 11.72
N ASN A 107 25.53 -0.71 11.44
CA ASN A 107 25.82 -1.81 12.34
C ASN A 107 27.32 -2.02 12.50
N LEU A 108 28.10 -1.88 11.42
CA LEU A 108 29.56 -1.94 11.47
C LEU A 108 30.13 -0.83 12.36
N GLU A 109 29.64 0.41 12.20
CA GLU A 109 30.08 1.54 13.03
C GLU A 109 29.71 1.34 14.51
N THR A 110 28.46 0.93 14.77
CA THR A 110 27.99 0.63 16.13
C THR A 110 28.82 -0.49 16.77
N GLY A 111 29.17 -1.52 15.98
CA GLY A 111 30.03 -2.62 16.41
C GLY A 111 31.44 -2.15 16.79
N LYS A 112 32.06 -1.28 15.98
CA LYS A 112 33.38 -0.71 16.29
C LYS A 112 33.34 0.09 17.60
N ILE A 113 32.35 0.97 17.77
CA ILE A 113 32.18 1.77 18.99
C ILE A 113 32.01 0.85 20.21
N PHE A 114 31.18 -0.19 20.08
CA PHE A 114 30.99 -1.17 21.14
C PHE A 114 32.29 -1.86 21.51
N LEU A 115 33.06 -2.35 20.53
CA LEU A 115 34.35 -3.01 20.76
C LEU A 115 35.36 -2.08 21.43
N GLU A 116 35.49 -0.83 20.96
CA GLU A 116 36.39 0.15 21.57
C GLU A 116 36.05 0.42 23.04
N LYS A 117 34.75 0.56 23.36
CA LYS A 117 34.31 0.69 24.76
C LYS A 117 34.58 -0.58 25.57
N ASN A 118 34.30 -1.74 24.98
CA ASN A 118 34.42 -3.04 25.65
C ASN A 118 35.86 -3.39 26.03
N LYS A 119 36.87 -2.92 25.28
CA LYS A 119 38.31 -3.09 25.62
C LYS A 119 38.67 -2.64 27.03
N SER A 120 37.93 -1.68 27.59
CA SER A 120 38.15 -1.14 28.93
C SER A 120 37.43 -1.90 30.05
N ALA A 121 36.61 -2.90 29.72
CA ALA A 121 35.88 -3.68 30.71
C ALA A 121 36.79 -4.73 31.38
N GLU A 122 36.55 -4.98 32.67
CA GLU A 122 37.33 -5.91 33.46
C GLU A 122 37.23 -7.34 32.92
N GLY A 123 38.36 -8.03 32.81
CA GLY A 123 38.44 -9.39 32.29
C GLY A 123 38.47 -9.52 30.76
N VAL A 124 38.35 -8.42 30.01
CA VAL A 124 38.38 -8.42 28.54
C VAL A 124 39.83 -8.39 28.04
N LYS A 125 40.15 -9.26 27.07
CA LYS A 125 41.45 -9.29 26.37
C LYS A 125 41.21 -9.22 24.86
N VAL A 126 42.01 -8.40 24.19
CA VAL A 126 42.01 -8.30 22.72
C VAL A 126 42.86 -9.45 22.15
N THR A 127 42.36 -10.11 21.12
CA THR A 127 43.05 -11.20 20.41
C THR A 127 43.38 -10.77 18.97
N GLU A 128 44.46 -11.31 18.40
CA GLU A 128 44.85 -11.12 17.00
C GLU A 128 44.12 -12.08 16.05
#